data_AF-A9ESA0-F1
#
_entry.id   AF-A9ESA0-F1
#
_cell.length_a   1.000
_cell.length_b   1.000
_cell.length_c   1.000
_cell.angle_alpha   90.00
_cell.angle_beta   90.00
_cell.angle_gamma   90.00
#
_symmetry.space_group_name_H-M   'P 1'
#
loop_
_entity.id
_entity.type
_entity.pdbx_description
1 polymer ?
#
loop_
_entity_poly.entity_id
_entity_poly.type
_entity_poly.pdbx_seq_one_letter_code
_entity_poly.pdbx_strand_id
1 'polypeptide(L)'
;MAGCDVTPRRAPFDARPRPPYRKCMSRCPPVAPGLVAMALGLTAAPAQAQEPPRDGAGAAAPDAGSAAAARGAPDAPAARSALRGAVVVAVDDASADAARSLARAIYGDPALRPPIDEATAQVLAGDPPRPDAPAAVKELAEVRRSAGRAESEPVARGLLASLGAGAGAALVVAVSTAHGHPVARVLRVAGASYAPLELGATVQRTADGAAAPAGAIFGWPGAGAAVRALLAGDERSGGAAGRAATPPAPASSRQGSLGPRGPRGPRADVVQAAPRSAGGGASSSEPPERRSTWSSPWFWGPLAGVVATGIVVLVLAQTGGDDGDTVHLRGRIAP
;
A
#
# COMPACT_ATOMS: atom_id res chain seq x y z
N MET A 1 -23.00 -60.15 35.97
CA MET A 1 -22.59 -58.73 36.08
C MET A 1 -22.88 -58.08 34.73
N ALA A 2 -24.03 -57.40 34.66
CA ALA A 2 -24.58 -56.86 33.43
C ALA A 2 -23.95 -55.48 33.13
N GLY A 3 -23.42 -55.33 31.91
CA GLY A 3 -22.84 -54.09 31.42
C GLY A 3 -23.92 -53.17 30.86
N CYS A 4 -23.93 -51.92 31.34
CA CYS A 4 -24.75 -50.85 30.81
C CYS A 4 -24.04 -50.22 29.60
N ASP A 5 -24.45 -50.61 28.40
CA ASP A 5 -24.10 -49.95 27.15
C ASP A 5 -25.08 -48.78 26.92
N VAL A 6 -24.63 -47.55 27.11
CA VAL A 6 -25.42 -46.33 26.89
C VAL A 6 -25.04 -45.74 25.56
N THR A 7 -25.78 -46.11 24.50
CA THR A 7 -25.67 -45.49 23.17
C THR A 7 -26.50 -44.21 23.13
N PRO A 8 -25.93 -43.03 22.83
CA PRO A 8 -26.71 -41.80 22.70
C PRO A 8 -27.52 -41.83 21.39
N ARG A 9 -28.84 -41.90 21.55
CA ARG A 9 -29.86 -41.82 20.51
C ARG A 9 -29.82 -40.42 19.87
N ARG A 10 -29.17 -40.28 18.70
CA ARG A 10 -29.25 -39.07 17.88
C ARG A 10 -30.70 -38.86 17.44
N ALA A 11 -31.28 -37.73 17.82
CA ALA A 11 -32.59 -37.31 17.34
C ALA A 11 -32.58 -37.09 15.82
N PRO A 12 -33.67 -37.43 15.10
CA PRO A 12 -33.78 -37.19 13.67
C PRO A 12 -33.77 -35.69 13.39
N PHE A 13 -32.89 -35.30 12.46
CA PHE A 13 -32.74 -33.95 11.97
C PHE A 13 -34.05 -33.53 11.26
N ASP A 14 -34.74 -32.55 11.84
CA ASP A 14 -36.00 -31.99 11.36
C ASP A 14 -35.78 -31.35 9.97
N ALA A 15 -36.16 -32.08 8.93
CA ALA A 15 -36.07 -31.67 7.54
C ALA A 15 -37.17 -30.65 7.23
N ARG A 16 -36.98 -29.41 7.69
CA ARG A 16 -37.85 -28.31 7.24
C ARG A 16 -37.58 -28.02 5.75
N PRO A 17 -38.60 -28.04 4.88
CA PRO A 17 -38.45 -27.71 3.48
C PRO A 17 -37.99 -26.25 3.35
N ARG A 18 -36.81 -26.05 2.74
CA ARG A 18 -36.32 -24.73 2.37
C ARG A 18 -37.27 -24.13 1.32
N PRO A 19 -37.66 -22.85 1.45
CA PRO A 19 -38.50 -22.20 0.45
C PRO A 19 -37.82 -22.25 -0.93
N PRO A 20 -38.58 -22.45 -2.02
CA PRO A 20 -38.01 -22.47 -3.36
C PRO A 20 -37.36 -21.12 -3.65
N TYR A 21 -36.09 -21.16 -4.03
CA TYR A 21 -35.35 -20.02 -4.55
C TYR A 21 -36.18 -19.37 -5.67
N ARG A 22 -36.66 -18.15 -5.43
CA ARG A 22 -37.19 -17.29 -6.47
C ARG A 22 -36.07 -17.03 -7.47
N LYS A 23 -36.16 -17.72 -8.60
CA LYS A 23 -35.39 -17.48 -9.82
C LYS A 23 -35.72 -16.05 -10.26
N CYS A 24 -34.87 -15.08 -9.90
CA CYS A 24 -34.89 -13.77 -10.53
C CYS A 24 -34.55 -13.97 -12.01
N MET A 25 -35.59 -14.15 -12.83
CA MET A 25 -35.51 -13.97 -14.28
C MET A 25 -35.27 -12.48 -14.55
N SER A 26 -34.01 -12.06 -14.42
CA SER A 26 -33.56 -10.84 -15.09
C SER A 26 -33.67 -11.09 -16.59
N ARG A 27 -34.72 -10.52 -17.18
CA ARG A 27 -34.86 -10.35 -18.63
C ARG A 27 -33.67 -9.52 -19.10
N CYS A 28 -32.71 -10.15 -19.77
CA CYS A 28 -31.80 -9.43 -20.65
C CYS A 28 -32.60 -8.97 -21.88
N PRO A 29 -32.65 -7.68 -22.21
CA PRO A 29 -33.11 -7.26 -23.54
C PRO A 29 -32.08 -7.70 -24.60
N PRO A 30 -32.52 -8.05 -25.81
CA PRO A 30 -31.62 -8.35 -26.91
C PRO A 30 -30.90 -7.07 -27.34
N VAL A 31 -29.57 -7.06 -27.25
CA VAL A 31 -28.73 -6.02 -27.85
C VAL A 31 -28.56 -6.36 -29.32
N ALA A 32 -29.18 -5.56 -30.18
CA ALA A 32 -28.97 -5.59 -31.62
C ALA A 32 -27.58 -5.04 -31.97
N PRO A 33 -26.89 -5.57 -33.01
CA PRO A 33 -25.64 -5.00 -33.49
C PRO A 33 -25.95 -3.76 -34.34
N GLY A 34 -25.92 -2.59 -33.70
CA GLY A 34 -25.97 -1.29 -34.37
C GLY A 34 -24.56 -0.85 -34.76
N LEU A 35 -24.18 -1.14 -35.99
CA LEU A 35 -22.96 -0.63 -36.63
C LEU A 35 -23.19 0.85 -36.96
N VAL A 36 -22.65 1.77 -36.15
CA VAL A 36 -22.63 3.20 -36.44
C VAL A 36 -21.19 3.63 -36.61
N ALA A 37 -20.75 3.69 -37.87
CA ALA A 37 -19.57 4.43 -38.28
C ALA A 37 -19.92 5.93 -38.26
N MET A 38 -19.45 6.64 -37.24
CA MET A 38 -19.41 8.10 -37.22
C MET A 38 -17.99 8.55 -37.53
N ALA A 39 -17.78 8.99 -38.77
CA ALA A 39 -16.59 9.68 -39.21
C ALA A 39 -16.52 11.04 -38.51
N LEU A 40 -15.61 11.20 -37.54
CA LEU A 40 -15.22 12.49 -37.01
C LEU A 40 -13.98 12.97 -37.79
N GLY A 41 -14.22 13.86 -38.74
CA GLY A 41 -13.17 14.70 -39.29
C GLY A 41 -12.71 15.70 -38.23
N LEU A 42 -11.49 15.51 -37.72
CA LEU A 42 -10.74 16.56 -37.06
C LEU A 42 -9.70 17.11 -38.03
N THR A 43 -9.97 18.31 -38.52
CA THR A 43 -8.98 19.18 -39.14
C THR A 43 -7.98 19.65 -38.09
N ALA A 44 -6.71 19.29 -38.29
CA ALA A 44 -5.60 19.79 -37.49
C ALA A 44 -5.36 21.28 -37.77
N ALA A 45 -5.53 22.13 -36.75
CA ALA A 45 -5.08 23.52 -36.77
C ALA A 45 -3.67 23.60 -36.15
N PRO A 46 -2.67 24.19 -36.83
CA PRO A 46 -1.35 24.39 -36.26
C PRO A 46 -1.38 25.56 -35.27
N ALA A 47 -1.20 25.28 -33.98
CA ALA A 47 -0.98 26.30 -32.97
C ALA A 47 0.46 26.85 -33.13
N GLN A 48 0.56 28.08 -33.61
CA GLN A 48 1.81 28.83 -33.66
C GLN A 48 2.30 29.18 -32.25
N ALA A 49 3.58 28.96 -32.02
CA ALA A 49 4.30 29.44 -30.86
C ALA A 49 4.28 30.97 -30.85
N GLN A 50 3.71 31.55 -29.79
CA GLN A 50 3.68 32.98 -29.56
C GLN A 50 4.76 33.32 -28.53
N GLU A 51 5.89 33.86 -29.01
CA GLU A 51 6.94 34.46 -28.18
C GLU A 51 6.36 35.66 -27.40
N PRO A 52 6.57 35.74 -26.08
CA PRO A 52 6.23 36.92 -25.33
C PRO A 52 7.26 38.05 -25.59
N PRO A 53 6.82 39.30 -25.76
CA PRO A 53 7.71 40.43 -25.96
C PRO A 53 8.53 40.72 -24.70
N ARG A 54 9.84 40.79 -24.90
CA ARG A 54 10.75 41.52 -24.01
C ARG A 54 10.70 42.98 -24.43
N ASP A 55 10.21 43.83 -23.54
CA ASP A 55 10.67 45.22 -23.41
C ASP A 55 10.02 45.87 -22.18
N GLY A 56 10.79 46.71 -21.49
CA GLY A 56 10.23 47.80 -20.69
C GLY A 56 10.63 47.82 -19.23
N ALA A 57 11.59 48.68 -18.94
CA ALA A 57 12.06 49.04 -17.62
C ALA A 57 11.05 49.89 -16.82
N GLY A 58 11.19 49.85 -15.49
CA GLY A 58 11.05 51.06 -14.67
C GLY A 58 10.02 51.02 -13.56
N ALA A 59 10.49 51.46 -12.38
CA ALA A 59 9.77 52.11 -11.29
C ALA A 59 9.31 51.26 -10.09
N ALA A 60 10.10 51.43 -9.03
CA ALA A 60 9.70 51.82 -7.68
C ALA A 60 9.06 50.76 -6.75
N ALA A 61 9.82 50.50 -5.68
CA ALA A 61 9.43 49.85 -4.44
C ALA A 61 8.18 50.50 -3.81
N PRO A 62 7.47 49.72 -2.98
CA PRO A 62 7.45 50.09 -1.57
C PRO A 62 7.99 48.99 -0.66
N ASP A 63 8.92 49.41 0.19
CA ASP A 63 9.30 48.73 1.43
C ASP A 63 8.07 48.50 2.30
N ALA A 64 7.66 47.25 2.46
CA ALA A 64 6.71 46.84 3.48
C ALA A 64 7.20 45.54 4.13
N GLY A 65 8.05 45.73 5.15
CA GLY A 65 8.09 44.92 6.36
C GLY A 65 8.00 43.40 6.17
N SER A 66 9.08 42.80 5.66
CA SER A 66 9.32 41.36 5.80
C SER A 66 9.63 41.04 7.26
N ALA A 67 8.59 41.00 8.08
CA ALA A 67 8.61 40.31 9.37
C ALA A 67 8.70 38.82 9.06
N ALA A 68 9.94 38.36 8.85
CA ALA A 68 10.32 36.96 8.80
C ALA A 68 10.02 36.32 10.17
N ALA A 69 8.74 36.08 10.43
CA ALA A 69 8.31 35.17 11.47
C ALA A 69 9.03 33.86 11.21
N ALA A 70 9.90 33.48 12.14
CA ALA A 70 10.59 32.22 12.18
C ALA A 70 9.57 31.11 11.92
N ARG A 71 9.49 30.66 10.66
CA ARG A 71 8.75 29.47 10.28
C ARG A 71 9.46 28.36 11.01
N GLY A 72 8.88 27.96 12.15
CA GLY A 72 9.35 26.83 12.94
C GLY A 72 9.67 25.72 11.97
N ALA A 73 10.93 25.28 12.00
CA ALA A 73 11.39 24.18 11.19
C ALA A 73 10.33 23.08 11.28
N PRO A 74 9.83 22.55 10.15
CA PRO A 74 8.82 21.50 10.17
C PRO A 74 9.30 20.42 11.13
N ASP A 75 8.49 20.13 12.15
CA ASP A 75 8.73 19.07 13.12
C ASP A 75 9.28 17.87 12.34
N ALA A 76 10.54 17.53 12.65
CA ALA A 76 11.21 16.41 12.02
C ALA A 76 10.24 15.22 12.12
N PRO A 77 9.87 14.58 10.99
CA PRO A 77 8.78 13.62 10.94
C PRO A 77 9.00 12.61 12.05
N ALA A 78 8.07 12.59 13.01
CA ALA A 78 8.10 11.73 14.18
C ALA A 78 8.60 10.36 13.73
N ALA A 79 9.73 9.94 14.31
CA ALA A 79 10.51 8.78 13.92
C ALA A 79 9.57 7.67 13.46
N ARG A 80 9.58 7.38 12.16
CA ARG A 80 8.69 6.40 11.51
C ARG A 80 8.60 5.21 12.44
N SER A 81 7.48 5.09 13.15
CA SER A 81 7.26 4.02 14.12
C SER A 81 7.67 2.74 13.42
N ALA A 82 8.64 2.02 14.00
CA ALA A 82 9.28 0.88 13.36
C ALA A 82 8.18 0.00 12.76
N LEU A 83 8.06 0.02 11.43
CA LEU A 83 7.01 -0.70 10.72
C LEU A 83 7.13 -2.17 11.13
N ARG A 84 6.03 -2.78 11.56
CA ARG A 84 6.05 -4.14 12.14
C ARG A 84 4.92 -4.98 11.58
N GLY A 85 5.21 -6.28 11.45
CA GLY A 85 4.25 -7.26 10.97
C GLY A 85 3.96 -7.16 9.47
N ALA A 86 2.93 -7.86 9.04
CA ALA A 86 2.49 -7.95 7.66
C ALA A 86 0.98 -7.74 7.59
N VAL A 87 0.50 -6.96 6.62
CA VAL A 87 -0.94 -6.78 6.39
C VAL A 87 -1.38 -7.57 5.15
N VAL A 88 -2.52 -8.25 5.20
CA VAL A 88 -3.05 -9.02 4.06
C VAL A 88 -4.09 -8.18 3.34
N VAL A 89 -3.98 -8.06 2.02
CA VAL A 89 -4.86 -7.21 1.21
C VAL A 89 -5.40 -8.03 0.04
N ALA A 90 -6.73 -8.12 -0.08
CA ALA A 90 -7.39 -8.65 -1.27
C ALA A 90 -7.38 -7.59 -2.38
N VAL A 91 -6.65 -7.85 -3.46
CA VAL A 91 -6.53 -6.94 -4.60
C VAL A 91 -7.84 -6.84 -5.36
N ASP A 92 -8.58 -7.94 -5.45
CA ASP A 92 -9.87 -8.03 -6.13
C ASP A 92 -10.92 -8.69 -5.23
N ASP A 93 -12.20 -8.55 -5.56
CA ASP A 93 -13.27 -9.12 -4.74
C ASP A 93 -13.37 -10.66 -4.89
N ALA A 94 -12.85 -11.24 -5.97
CA ALA A 94 -12.82 -12.69 -6.16
C ALA A 94 -11.77 -13.38 -5.28
N SER A 95 -10.70 -12.66 -4.89
CA SER A 95 -9.67 -13.16 -3.97
C SER A 95 -10.00 -12.98 -2.49
N ALA A 96 -11.15 -12.38 -2.13
CA ALA A 96 -11.50 -12.08 -0.74
C ALA A 96 -11.55 -13.32 0.18
N ASP A 97 -12.13 -14.43 -0.26
CA ASP A 97 -12.18 -15.68 0.54
C ASP A 97 -10.78 -16.24 0.82
N ALA A 98 -9.92 -16.22 -0.19
CA ALA A 98 -8.55 -16.69 -0.10
C ALA A 98 -7.71 -15.77 0.80
N ALA A 99 -7.90 -14.45 0.67
CA ALA A 99 -7.26 -13.44 1.51
C ALA A 99 -7.67 -13.57 2.98
N ARG A 100 -8.95 -13.79 3.28
CA ARG A 100 -9.41 -14.05 4.66
C ARG A 100 -8.81 -15.32 5.25
N SER A 101 -8.67 -16.38 4.45
CA SER A 101 -7.98 -17.59 4.92
C SER A 101 -6.49 -17.34 5.20
N LEU A 102 -5.81 -16.59 4.34
CA LEU A 102 -4.41 -16.20 4.53
C LEU A 102 -4.22 -15.30 5.74
N ALA A 103 -5.11 -14.32 5.93
CA ALA A 103 -5.11 -13.42 7.08
C ALA A 103 -5.21 -14.18 8.40
N ARG A 104 -6.12 -15.17 8.50
CA ARG A 104 -6.21 -16.04 9.69
C ARG A 104 -4.90 -16.80 9.96
N ALA A 105 -4.24 -17.30 8.92
CA ALA A 105 -2.96 -18.01 9.05
C ALA A 105 -1.82 -17.08 9.49
N ILE A 106 -1.75 -15.85 8.96
CA ILE A 106 -0.69 -14.88 9.28
C ILE A 106 -0.94 -14.23 10.64
N TYR A 107 -2.16 -13.78 10.93
CA TYR A 107 -2.49 -13.06 12.17
C TYR A 107 -2.58 -13.96 13.41
N GLY A 108 -2.64 -15.28 13.21
CA GLY A 108 -2.45 -16.24 14.31
C GLY A 108 -1.04 -16.19 14.92
N ASP A 109 -0.06 -15.65 14.21
CA ASP A 109 1.29 -15.43 14.71
C ASP A 109 1.44 -14.01 15.30
N PRO A 110 1.69 -13.86 16.62
CA PRO A 110 1.84 -12.55 17.25
C PRO A 110 3.02 -11.73 16.69
N ALA A 111 4.05 -12.37 16.11
CA ALA A 111 5.18 -11.66 15.50
C ALA A 111 4.83 -11.02 14.14
N LEU A 112 3.80 -11.52 13.46
CA LEU A 112 3.35 -11.03 12.16
C LEU A 112 2.17 -10.08 12.27
N ARG A 113 1.52 -10.00 13.43
CA ARG A 113 0.31 -9.22 13.63
C ARG A 113 0.61 -7.71 13.53
N PRO A 114 0.05 -6.99 12.53
CA PRO A 114 0.16 -5.55 12.47
C PRO A 114 -0.70 -4.90 13.57
N PRO A 115 -0.40 -3.66 13.98
CA PRO A 115 -1.13 -2.93 15.02
C PRO A 115 -2.46 -2.35 14.50
N ILE A 116 -3.28 -3.18 13.84
CA ILE A 116 -4.59 -2.81 13.32
C ILE A 116 -5.70 -3.54 14.07
N ASP A 117 -6.89 -2.96 14.07
CA ASP A 117 -8.08 -3.60 14.61
C ASP A 117 -8.64 -4.66 13.64
N GLU A 118 -9.52 -5.50 14.18
CA GLU A 118 -10.14 -6.60 13.43
C GLU A 118 -11.04 -6.08 12.29
N ALA A 119 -11.71 -4.95 12.49
CA ALA A 119 -12.58 -4.35 11.47
C ALA A 119 -11.79 -3.88 10.24
N THR A 120 -10.63 -3.24 10.46
CA THR A 120 -9.72 -2.83 9.38
C THR A 120 -9.13 -4.06 8.69
N ALA A 121 -8.73 -5.08 9.45
CA ALA A 121 -8.22 -6.33 8.90
C ALA A 121 -9.25 -7.02 7.96
N GLN A 122 -10.52 -7.07 8.35
CA GLN A 122 -11.61 -7.61 7.54
C GLN A 122 -11.81 -6.83 6.24
N VAL A 123 -11.81 -5.49 6.31
CA VAL A 123 -11.97 -4.63 5.13
C VAL A 123 -10.80 -4.78 4.15
N LEU A 124 -9.57 -4.86 4.66
CA LEU A 124 -8.39 -5.11 3.83
C LEU A 124 -8.43 -6.51 3.19
N ALA A 125 -8.97 -7.50 3.89
CA ALA A 125 -9.20 -8.85 3.38
C ALA A 125 -10.40 -8.97 2.41
N GLY A 126 -11.07 -7.86 2.10
CA GLY A 126 -12.13 -7.80 1.08
C GLY A 126 -13.56 -7.77 1.61
N ASP A 127 -13.78 -7.81 2.92
CA ASP A 127 -15.13 -7.64 3.47
C ASP A 127 -15.61 -6.19 3.24
N PRO A 128 -16.91 -5.98 2.93
CA PRO A 128 -17.44 -4.65 2.77
C PRO A 128 -17.40 -3.89 4.11
N PRO A 129 -17.01 -2.60 4.14
CA PRO A 129 -17.04 -1.82 5.37
C PRO A 129 -18.48 -1.71 5.87
N ARG A 130 -18.66 -1.80 7.19
CA ARG A 130 -19.98 -1.63 7.82
C ARG A 130 -20.52 -0.23 7.53
N PRO A 131 -21.85 -0.04 7.42
CA PRO A 131 -22.43 1.27 7.12
C PRO A 131 -22.09 2.33 8.19
N ASP A 132 -21.92 1.92 9.45
CA ASP A 132 -21.52 2.71 10.60
C ASP A 132 -19.99 2.77 10.82
N ALA A 133 -19.18 2.16 9.93
CA ALA A 133 -17.73 2.16 10.07
C ALA A 133 -17.15 3.60 9.98
N PRO A 134 -16.03 3.88 10.69
CA PRO A 134 -15.33 5.15 10.59
C PRO A 134 -14.96 5.51 9.16
N ALA A 135 -14.91 6.81 8.84
CA ALA A 135 -14.58 7.31 7.51
C ALA A 135 -13.24 6.74 7.00
N ALA A 136 -12.22 6.67 7.87
CA ALA A 136 -10.92 6.10 7.53
C ALA A 136 -10.99 4.65 7.04
N VAL A 137 -11.87 3.82 7.63
CA VAL A 137 -12.05 2.41 7.22
C VAL A 137 -12.72 2.33 5.85
N LYS A 138 -13.68 3.23 5.56
CA LYS A 138 -14.33 3.32 4.25
C LYS A 138 -13.35 3.78 3.16
N GLU A 139 -12.48 4.73 3.48
CA GLU A 139 -11.41 5.18 2.58
C GLU A 139 -10.42 4.06 2.29
N LEU A 140 -10.00 3.28 3.30
CA LEU A 140 -9.14 2.10 3.11
C LEU A 140 -9.77 1.09 2.14
N ALA A 141 -11.08 0.85 2.25
CA ALA A 141 -11.82 -0.01 1.32
C ALA A 141 -11.77 0.52 -0.12
N GLU A 142 -11.88 1.84 -0.31
CA GLU A 142 -11.80 2.46 -1.63
C GLU A 142 -10.39 2.41 -2.21
N VAL A 143 -9.37 2.66 -1.40
CA VAL A 143 -7.97 2.58 -1.84
C VAL A 143 -7.62 1.14 -2.22
N ARG A 144 -8.09 0.14 -1.46
CA ARG A 144 -7.97 -1.29 -1.83
C ARG A 144 -8.57 -1.56 -3.20
N ARG A 145 -9.84 -1.15 -3.42
CA ARG A 145 -10.53 -1.33 -4.71
C ARG A 145 -9.85 -0.56 -5.85
N SER A 146 -9.24 0.58 -5.56
CA SER A 146 -8.48 1.36 -6.54
C SER A 146 -7.18 0.68 -6.92
N ALA A 147 -6.48 0.06 -5.97
CA ALA A 147 -5.28 -0.73 -6.24
C ALA A 147 -5.58 -1.93 -7.15
N GLY A 148 -6.72 -2.60 -6.96
CA GLY A 148 -7.17 -3.69 -7.83
C GLY A 148 -7.60 -3.28 -9.24
N ARG A 149 -8.07 -2.05 -9.40
CA ARG A 149 -8.47 -1.46 -10.70
C ARG A 149 -7.34 -0.73 -11.40
N ALA A 150 -6.18 -0.60 -10.77
CA ALA A 150 -5.07 0.12 -11.35
C ALA A 150 -4.54 -0.62 -12.59
N GLU A 151 -4.57 0.04 -13.75
CA GLU A 151 -4.10 -0.52 -15.03
C GLU A 151 -2.58 -0.74 -15.05
N SER A 152 -1.84 -0.06 -14.17
CA SER A 152 -0.39 -0.05 -14.10
C SER A 152 0.10 -0.66 -12.79
N GLU A 153 0.93 -1.70 -12.88
CA GLU A 153 1.51 -2.39 -11.72
C GLU A 153 2.33 -1.45 -10.78
N PRO A 154 3.14 -0.50 -11.29
CA PRO A 154 3.74 0.54 -10.44
C PRO A 154 2.73 1.34 -9.61
N VAL A 155 1.58 1.70 -10.18
CA VAL A 155 0.52 2.45 -9.48
C VAL A 155 -0.12 1.58 -8.41
N ALA A 156 -0.47 0.33 -8.74
CA ALA A 156 -0.99 -0.64 -7.78
C ALA A 156 -0.03 -0.83 -6.59
N ARG A 157 1.28 -1.00 -6.85
CA ARG A 157 2.31 -1.10 -5.80
C ARG A 157 2.39 0.14 -4.93
N GLY A 158 2.31 1.33 -5.51
CA GLY A 158 2.32 2.60 -4.76
C GLY A 158 1.13 2.70 -3.81
N LEU A 159 -0.08 2.35 -4.27
CA LEU A 159 -1.28 2.33 -3.45
C LEU A 159 -1.19 1.27 -2.33
N LEU A 160 -0.72 0.06 -2.64
CA LEU A 160 -0.52 -0.99 -1.65
C LEU A 160 0.54 -0.60 -0.61
N ALA A 161 1.65 0.02 -1.02
CA ALA A 161 2.67 0.53 -0.10
C ALA A 161 2.10 1.62 0.82
N SER A 162 1.29 2.53 0.29
CA SER A 162 0.60 3.56 1.07
C SER A 162 -0.35 2.95 2.11
N LEU A 163 -1.12 1.93 1.73
CA LEU A 163 -1.96 1.16 2.65
C LEU A 163 -1.15 0.50 3.77
N GLY A 164 -0.03 -0.16 3.42
CA GLY A 164 0.85 -0.79 4.40
C GLY A 164 1.46 0.22 5.38
N ALA A 165 1.90 1.37 4.88
CA ALA A 165 2.44 2.45 5.70
C ALA A 165 1.39 3.03 6.65
N GLY A 166 0.16 3.25 6.17
CA GLY A 166 -0.96 3.71 6.99
C GLY A 166 -1.37 2.70 8.08
N ALA A 167 -1.24 1.40 7.79
CA ALA A 167 -1.47 0.31 8.73
C ALA A 167 -0.29 0.05 9.70
N GLY A 168 0.84 0.76 9.55
CA GLY A 168 2.05 0.53 10.34
C GLY A 168 2.75 -0.81 10.05
N ALA A 169 2.46 -1.43 8.90
CA ALA A 169 3.01 -2.72 8.50
C ALA A 169 4.31 -2.58 7.72
N ALA A 170 5.26 -3.50 7.93
CA ALA A 170 6.50 -3.55 7.15
C ALA A 170 6.29 -4.23 5.79
N LEU A 171 5.38 -5.21 5.75
CA LEU A 171 5.03 -5.97 4.55
C LEU A 171 3.54 -5.86 4.24
N VAL A 172 3.21 -5.91 2.95
CA VAL A 172 1.86 -6.06 2.44
C VAL A 172 1.81 -7.36 1.64
N VAL A 173 0.90 -8.25 2.00
CA VAL A 173 0.67 -9.51 1.28
C VAL A 173 -0.55 -9.31 0.40
N ALA A 174 -0.29 -8.99 -0.87
CA ALA A 174 -1.32 -8.73 -1.87
C ALA A 174 -1.80 -10.07 -2.45
N VAL A 175 -3.08 -10.37 -2.26
CA VAL A 175 -3.72 -11.59 -2.75
C VAL A 175 -4.54 -11.25 -3.98
N SER A 176 -4.30 -11.94 -5.09
CA SER A 176 -5.04 -11.79 -6.33
C SER A 176 -5.43 -13.16 -6.89
N THR A 177 -6.39 -13.19 -7.81
CA THR A 177 -6.75 -14.42 -8.53
C THR A 177 -6.10 -14.42 -9.92
N ALA A 178 -5.12 -15.30 -10.14
CA ALA A 178 -4.47 -15.49 -11.43
C ALA A 178 -4.85 -16.85 -12.01
N HIS A 179 -5.36 -16.88 -13.25
CA HIS A 179 -5.77 -18.12 -13.92
C HIS A 179 -6.75 -18.99 -13.10
N GLY A 180 -7.63 -18.36 -12.31
CA GLY A 180 -8.58 -19.07 -11.43
C GLY A 180 -7.97 -19.64 -10.14
N HIS A 181 -6.71 -19.32 -9.85
CA HIS A 181 -6.01 -19.72 -8.64
C HIS A 181 -5.63 -18.48 -7.82
N PRO A 182 -5.92 -18.45 -6.50
CA PRO A 182 -5.46 -17.36 -5.67
C PRO A 182 -3.96 -17.47 -5.42
N VAL A 183 -3.29 -16.36 -5.66
CA VAL A 183 -1.86 -16.17 -5.54
C VAL A 183 -1.62 -15.00 -4.59
N ALA A 184 -0.64 -15.12 -3.70
CA ALA A 184 -0.25 -14.03 -2.81
C ALA A 184 1.21 -13.60 -3.08
N ARG A 185 1.39 -12.31 -3.37
CA ARG A 185 2.69 -11.67 -3.59
C ARG A 185 3.01 -10.76 -2.41
N VAL A 186 4.25 -10.81 -1.92
CA VAL A 186 4.67 -10.01 -0.77
C VAL A 186 5.36 -8.74 -1.24
N LEU A 187 4.88 -7.58 -0.80
CA LEU A 187 5.43 -6.26 -1.08
C LEU A 187 6.08 -5.67 0.17
N ARG A 188 7.30 -5.16 0.02
CA ARG A 188 7.98 -4.37 1.06
C ARG A 188 7.50 -2.94 1.02
N VAL A 189 6.98 -2.43 2.14
CA VAL A 189 6.40 -1.08 2.21
C VAL A 189 7.47 0.00 2.01
N ALA A 190 8.65 -0.16 2.62
CA ALA A 190 9.71 0.85 2.59
C ALA A 190 10.23 1.17 1.17
N GLY A 191 10.17 0.21 0.24
CA GLY A 191 10.66 0.35 -1.12
C GLY A 191 9.58 0.19 -2.21
N ALA A 192 8.32 -0.01 -1.82
CA ALA A 192 7.22 -0.36 -2.72
C ALA A 192 7.61 -1.45 -3.75
N SER A 193 8.38 -2.45 -3.32
CA SER A 193 8.97 -3.48 -4.17
C SER A 193 8.46 -4.86 -3.77
N TYR A 194 8.13 -5.69 -4.76
CA TYR A 194 7.78 -7.08 -4.49
C TYR A 194 9.03 -7.85 -4.07
N ALA A 195 8.91 -8.61 -2.99
CA ALA A 195 9.86 -9.65 -2.66
C ALA A 195 9.76 -10.78 -3.71
N PRO A 196 10.84 -11.53 -3.96
CA PRO A 196 10.83 -12.71 -4.83
C PRO A 196 10.19 -13.91 -4.11
N LEU A 197 9.00 -13.69 -3.55
CA LEU A 197 8.22 -14.70 -2.86
C LEU A 197 6.78 -14.63 -3.37
N GLU A 198 6.33 -15.75 -3.91
CA GLU A 198 4.97 -15.99 -4.32
C GLU A 198 4.44 -17.19 -3.53
N LEU A 199 3.27 -17.03 -2.93
CA LEU A 199 2.59 -18.08 -2.19
C LEU A 199 1.38 -18.51 -3.02
N GLY A 200 1.27 -19.80 -3.30
CA GLY A 200 0.07 -20.39 -3.92
C GLY A 200 -0.85 -20.96 -2.86
N ALA A 201 -2.16 -20.71 -2.96
CA ALA A 201 -3.10 -21.40 -2.11
C ALA A 201 -3.32 -22.84 -2.58
N THR A 202 -3.41 -23.76 -1.63
CA THR A 202 -3.95 -25.10 -1.87
C THR A 202 -5.47 -25.04 -1.77
N VAL A 203 -6.17 -25.49 -2.81
CA VAL A 203 -7.64 -25.59 -2.80
C VAL A 203 -7.99 -27.01 -2.39
N GLN A 204 -8.61 -27.19 -1.23
CA GLN A 204 -9.23 -28.49 -0.92
C GLN A 204 -10.47 -28.63 -1.80
N ARG A 205 -10.37 -29.39 -2.89
CA ARG A 205 -11.53 -29.77 -3.69
C ARG A 205 -12.40 -30.71 -2.87
N THR A 206 -13.68 -30.37 -2.72
CA THR A 206 -14.70 -31.34 -2.37
C THR A 206 -14.73 -32.44 -3.45
N ALA A 207 -14.98 -33.68 -3.03
CA ALA A 207 -14.77 -34.90 -3.83
C ALA A 207 -15.48 -34.94 -5.21
N ASP A 208 -16.46 -34.08 -5.44
CA ASP A 208 -17.30 -34.08 -6.65
C ASP A 208 -16.65 -33.44 -7.90
N GLY A 209 -15.41 -32.94 -7.82
CA GLY A 209 -14.66 -32.47 -9.00
C GLY A 209 -15.24 -31.27 -9.74
N ALA A 210 -16.36 -30.71 -9.27
CA ALA A 210 -16.95 -29.49 -9.79
C ALA A 210 -16.02 -28.27 -9.55
N ALA A 211 -16.17 -27.24 -10.40
CA ALA A 211 -15.49 -25.96 -10.23
C ALA A 211 -15.62 -25.47 -8.78
N ALA A 212 -14.54 -24.88 -8.24
CA ALA A 212 -14.46 -24.47 -6.84
C ALA A 212 -15.72 -23.65 -6.47
N PRO A 213 -16.61 -24.19 -5.62
CA PRO A 213 -17.84 -23.49 -5.28
C PRO A 213 -17.51 -22.22 -4.49
N ALA A 214 -18.42 -21.25 -4.51
CA ALA A 214 -18.40 -20.17 -3.54
C ALA A 214 -18.32 -20.79 -2.13
N GLY A 215 -17.27 -20.47 -1.37
CA GLY A 215 -16.95 -21.13 -0.09
C GLY A 215 -15.91 -22.25 -0.16
N ALA A 216 -15.09 -22.33 -1.21
CA ALA A 216 -13.91 -23.21 -1.22
C ALA A 216 -12.99 -22.92 -0.02
N ILE A 217 -12.45 -23.98 0.58
CA ILE A 217 -11.51 -23.86 1.69
C ILE A 217 -10.10 -23.75 1.11
N PHE A 218 -9.48 -22.59 1.34
CA PHE A 218 -8.11 -22.29 0.92
C PHE A 218 -7.13 -22.58 2.05
N GLY A 219 -6.12 -23.41 1.80
CA GLY A 219 -5.00 -23.67 2.69
C GLY A 219 -3.72 -22.96 2.23
N TRP A 220 -2.97 -22.38 3.16
CA TRP A 220 -1.74 -21.63 2.88
C TRP A 220 -0.54 -22.24 3.62
N PRO A 221 -0.11 -23.45 3.23
CA PRO A 221 0.94 -24.17 3.96
C PRO A 221 2.25 -23.38 3.94
N GLY A 222 2.84 -23.17 5.12
CA GLY A 222 4.13 -22.49 5.27
C GLY A 222 4.12 -20.97 5.09
N ALA A 223 2.97 -20.34 4.79
CA ALA A 223 2.88 -18.90 4.53
C ALA A 223 3.41 -18.04 5.69
N GLY A 224 3.01 -18.34 6.93
CA GLY A 224 3.48 -17.61 8.11
C GLY A 224 5.01 -17.70 8.28
N ALA A 225 5.60 -18.89 8.11
CA ALA A 225 7.04 -19.07 8.21
C ALA A 225 7.81 -18.30 7.12
N ALA A 226 7.30 -18.33 5.88
CA ALA A 226 7.91 -17.62 4.76
C ALA A 226 7.86 -16.09 4.94
N VAL A 227 6.72 -15.54 5.36
CA VAL A 227 6.57 -14.10 5.62
C VAL A 227 7.45 -13.67 6.81
N ARG A 228 7.55 -14.49 7.86
CA ARG A 228 8.43 -14.22 9.00
C ARG A 228 9.90 -14.17 8.59
N ALA A 229 10.33 -15.08 7.71
CA ALA A 229 11.70 -15.08 7.19
C ALA A 229 12.01 -13.78 6.42
N LEU A 230 11.05 -13.24 5.67
CA LEU A 230 11.21 -11.97 4.95
C LEU A 230 11.33 -10.75 5.87
N LEU A 231 10.58 -10.72 6.98
CA LEU A 231 10.70 -9.67 8.00
C LEU A 231 12.07 -9.72 8.67
N ALA A 232 12.53 -10.91 9.07
CA ALA A 232 13.85 -11.09 9.68
C ALA A 232 15.00 -10.69 8.74
N GLY A 233 14.83 -10.86 7.42
CA GLY A 233 15.81 -10.44 6.42
C GLY A 233 15.91 -8.93 6.22
N ASP A 234 14.83 -8.17 6.46
CA ASP A 234 14.82 -6.72 6.30
C ASP A 234 15.65 -6.03 7.39
N GLU A 235 15.51 -6.51 8.63
CA GLU A 235 16.30 -6.05 9.78
C GLU A 235 17.81 -6.20 9.55
N ARG A 236 18.23 -7.27 8.87
CA ARG A 236 19.64 -7.50 8.52
C ARG A 236 20.13 -6.53 7.44
N SER A 237 19.27 -6.22 6.46
CA SER A 237 19.61 -5.30 5.38
C SER A 237 19.68 -3.85 5.86
N GLY A 238 18.76 -3.44 6.73
CA GLY A 238 18.75 -2.09 7.32
C GLY A 238 19.91 -1.84 8.29
N GLY A 239 20.30 -2.85 9.08
CA GLY A 239 21.41 -2.74 10.03
C GLY A 239 22.80 -2.65 9.38
N ALA A 240 22.99 -3.21 8.18
CA ALA A 240 24.27 -3.17 7.49
C ALA A 240 24.58 -1.79 6.90
N ALA A 241 23.58 -1.07 6.38
CA ALA A 241 23.76 0.25 5.80
C ALA A 241 23.97 1.37 6.84
N GLY A 242 23.34 1.26 8.02
CA GLY A 242 23.53 2.21 9.13
C GLY A 242 24.87 2.05 9.87
N ARG A 243 25.57 0.93 9.65
CA ARG A 243 26.91 0.68 10.18
C ARG A 243 27.97 0.83 9.09
N ALA A 244 27.71 1.69 8.10
CA ALA A 244 28.74 2.26 7.24
C ALA A 244 29.87 2.70 8.15
N ALA A 245 30.94 1.92 8.06
CA ALA A 245 32.10 2.00 8.89
C ALA A 245 32.52 3.46 8.96
N THR A 246 32.69 3.97 10.19
CA THR A 246 33.78 4.92 10.38
C THR A 246 34.98 4.24 9.71
N PRO A 247 35.50 4.78 8.59
CA PRO A 247 36.63 4.15 7.92
C PRO A 247 37.67 3.91 9.01
N PRO A 248 38.23 2.69 9.16
CA PRO A 248 39.27 2.47 10.16
C PRO A 248 40.30 3.55 9.91
N ALA A 249 40.45 4.45 10.88
CA ALA A 249 41.35 5.58 10.75
C ALA A 249 42.68 4.99 10.25
N PRO A 250 43.26 5.52 9.15
CA PRO A 250 44.53 5.01 8.66
C PRO A 250 45.46 5.02 9.86
N ALA A 251 45.98 3.83 10.20
CA ALA A 251 46.92 3.67 11.28
C ALA A 251 48.10 4.60 11.00
N SER A 252 48.05 5.78 11.61
CA SER A 252 49.17 6.69 11.63
C SER A 252 50.22 5.99 12.47
N SER A 253 51.22 5.46 11.78
CA SER A 253 52.53 5.14 12.30
C SER A 253 53.10 6.37 13.00
N ARG A 254 52.70 6.62 14.25
CA ARG A 254 53.39 7.53 15.16
C ARG A 254 54.62 6.80 15.68
N GLN A 255 55.70 6.89 14.90
CA GLN A 255 57.03 6.93 15.49
C GLN A 255 57.14 8.17 16.38
N GLY A 256 57.96 8.02 17.42
CA GLY A 256 57.89 8.78 18.66
C GLY A 256 58.05 10.29 18.56
N SER A 257 57.43 10.97 19.51
CA SER A 257 57.99 12.18 20.11
C SER A 257 57.41 12.34 21.51
N LEU A 258 58.26 12.09 22.51
CA LEU A 258 58.05 12.41 23.91
C LEU A 258 58.14 13.94 24.05
N GLY A 259 57.06 14.58 24.52
CA GLY A 259 57.02 16.01 24.84
C GLY A 259 56.11 16.29 26.04
N PRO A 260 56.46 17.27 26.90
CA PRO A 260 56.09 17.28 28.32
C PRO A 260 54.68 17.84 28.61
N ARG A 261 54.10 17.32 29.70
CA ARG A 261 52.84 17.74 30.33
C ARG A 261 52.92 19.19 30.82
N GLY A 262 52.02 20.03 30.30
CA GLY A 262 51.66 21.34 30.88
C GLY A 262 50.41 21.26 31.79
N PRO A 263 50.20 22.26 32.66
CA PRO A 263 49.35 22.16 33.85
C PRO A 263 47.85 22.33 33.56
N ARG A 264 47.05 21.56 34.32
CA ARG A 264 45.59 21.64 34.39
C ARG A 264 45.15 22.97 35.03
N GLY A 265 44.33 23.72 34.30
CA GLY A 265 43.55 24.84 34.85
C GLY A 265 42.22 24.37 35.48
N PRO A 266 41.63 25.18 36.39
CA PRO A 266 40.48 24.82 37.20
C PRO A 266 39.16 24.85 36.43
N ARG A 267 38.32 23.87 36.72
CA ARG A 267 36.97 23.66 36.16
C ARG A 267 36.01 24.59 36.90
N ALA A 268 35.37 25.52 36.19
CA ALA A 268 34.27 26.31 36.72
C ALA A 268 32.96 25.49 36.65
N ASP A 269 32.33 25.33 37.81
CA ASP A 269 31.00 24.76 37.96
C ASP A 269 29.96 25.68 37.32
N VAL A 270 29.26 25.17 36.30
CA VAL A 270 28.07 25.81 35.74
C VAL A 270 26.85 25.22 36.43
N VAL A 271 26.31 25.98 37.37
CA VAL A 271 25.02 25.74 38.03
C VAL A 271 23.91 25.81 36.98
N GLN A 272 23.30 24.68 36.68
CA GLN A 272 22.14 24.56 35.81
C GLN A 272 20.88 24.96 36.59
N ALA A 273 20.42 26.20 36.37
CA ALA A 273 19.18 26.71 36.94
C ALA A 273 17.96 26.03 36.27
N ALA A 274 17.08 25.47 37.10
CA ALA A 274 15.81 24.91 36.71
C ALA A 274 14.78 26.03 36.43
N PRO A 275 14.06 26.01 35.29
CA PRO A 275 12.92 26.89 35.09
C PRO A 275 11.71 26.33 35.85
N ARG A 276 11.24 27.09 36.85
CA ARG A 276 9.90 26.96 37.42
C ARG A 276 8.90 27.54 36.43
N SER A 277 8.05 26.69 35.86
CA SER A 277 6.86 27.14 35.14
C SER A 277 5.68 27.15 36.10
N ALA A 278 5.23 28.36 36.43
CA ALA A 278 4.00 28.65 37.14
C ALA A 278 2.78 28.27 36.30
N GLY A 279 1.74 27.77 36.96
CA GLY A 279 0.45 27.48 36.37
C GLY A 279 -0.27 28.73 35.86
N GLY A 280 -1.03 28.56 34.78
CA GLY A 280 -1.89 29.58 34.20
C GLY A 280 -2.92 28.94 33.27
N GLY A 281 -4.19 29.09 33.67
CA GLY A 281 -5.47 28.78 33.01
C GLY A 281 -5.48 28.20 31.60
N ALA A 282 -6.06 27.01 31.47
CA ALA A 282 -6.52 26.44 30.21
C ALA A 282 -7.80 27.16 29.75
N SER A 283 -7.64 28.11 28.83
CA SER A 283 -8.69 28.53 27.90
C SER A 283 -8.69 27.57 26.73
N SER A 284 -9.80 26.85 26.54
CA SER A 284 -10.06 25.99 25.39
C SER A 284 -10.02 26.80 24.10
N SER A 285 -8.91 26.70 23.36
CA SER A 285 -8.78 27.17 21.99
C SER A 285 -8.83 25.94 21.08
N GLU A 286 -9.86 25.91 20.23
CA GLU A 286 -10.03 24.90 19.18
C GLU A 286 -8.78 24.88 18.28
N PRO A 287 -8.18 23.70 18.01
CA PRO A 287 -6.98 23.62 17.20
C PRO A 287 -7.30 24.02 15.75
N PRO A 288 -6.51 24.92 15.13
CA PRO A 288 -6.70 25.26 13.73
C PRO A 288 -6.53 24.01 12.87
N GLU A 289 -7.50 23.74 11.99
CA GLU A 289 -7.45 22.65 11.02
C GLU A 289 -6.10 22.63 10.31
N ARG A 290 -5.30 21.59 10.60
CA ARG A 290 -4.04 21.32 9.92
C ARG A 290 -4.33 20.97 8.47
N ARG A 291 -4.26 21.97 7.58
CA ARG A 291 -4.22 21.71 6.13
C ARG A 291 -2.93 20.97 5.82
N SER A 292 -3.06 19.70 5.48
CA SER A 292 -1.97 18.84 5.02
C SER A 292 -1.28 19.46 3.80
N THR A 293 0.04 19.62 3.86
CA THR A 293 0.92 20.17 2.80
C THR A 293 0.79 19.45 1.44
N TRP A 294 0.19 18.27 1.43
CA TRP A 294 -0.10 17.40 0.28
C TRP A 294 -1.32 17.89 -0.53
N SER A 295 -2.14 18.75 0.04
CA SER A 295 -3.33 19.34 -0.61
C SER A 295 -3.01 20.59 -1.41
N SER A 296 -1.74 21.00 -1.52
CA SER A 296 -1.37 22.20 -2.28
C SER A 296 -1.30 21.87 -3.81
N PRO A 297 -2.01 22.61 -4.68
CA PRO A 297 -2.11 22.32 -6.11
C PRO A 297 -0.76 22.23 -6.86
N TRP A 298 0.24 22.93 -6.35
CA TRP A 298 1.59 22.98 -6.91
C TRP A 298 2.34 21.65 -6.78
N PHE A 299 2.01 20.81 -5.79
CA PHE A 299 2.60 19.48 -5.63
C PHE A 299 2.17 18.53 -6.75
N TRP A 300 0.94 18.66 -7.25
CA TRP A 300 0.38 17.79 -8.28
C TRP A 300 0.72 18.23 -9.72
N GLY A 301 1.10 19.50 -9.92
CA GLY A 301 1.39 20.07 -11.24
C GLY A 301 2.41 19.27 -12.07
N PRO A 302 3.59 18.93 -11.52
CA PRO A 302 4.59 18.15 -12.27
C PRO A 302 4.16 16.71 -12.55
N LEU A 303 3.41 16.09 -11.62
CA LEU A 303 2.95 14.71 -11.76
C LEU A 303 1.86 14.60 -12.84
N ALA A 304 0.96 15.57 -12.93
CA ALA A 304 -0.05 15.64 -13.99
C ALA A 304 0.58 15.81 -15.39
N GLY A 305 1.69 16.55 -15.49
CA GLY A 305 2.43 16.72 -16.75
C GLY A 305 2.97 15.41 -17.31
N VAL A 306 3.58 14.56 -16.47
CA VAL A 306 4.15 13.27 -16.90
C VAL A 306 3.07 12.27 -17.31
N VAL A 307 1.93 12.26 -16.62
CA VAL A 307 0.78 11.39 -16.97
C VAL A 307 0.21 11.80 -18.34
N ALA A 308 0.05 13.10 -18.60
CA ALA A 308 -0.45 13.58 -19.89
C ALA A 308 0.49 13.19 -21.04
N THR A 309 1.81 13.31 -20.88
CA THR A 309 2.78 12.90 -21.91
C THR A 309 2.78 11.39 -22.12
N GLY A 310 2.67 10.59 -21.06
CA GLY A 310 2.60 9.13 -21.14
C GLY A 310 1.36 8.61 -21.89
N ILE A 311 0.19 9.22 -21.66
CA ILE A 311 -1.06 8.86 -22.35
C ILE A 311 -0.94 9.16 -23.85
N VAL A 312 -0.34 10.29 -24.24
CA VAL A 312 -0.15 10.63 -25.66
C VAL A 312 0.74 9.61 -26.37
N VAL A 313 1.85 9.18 -25.75
CA VAL A 313 2.73 8.15 -26.32
C VAL A 313 2.05 6.79 -26.40
N LEU A 314 1.24 6.42 -25.40
CA LEU A 314 0.50 5.15 -25.39
C LEU A 314 -0.56 5.09 -26.50
N VAL A 315 -1.32 6.18 -26.69
CA VAL A 315 -2.33 6.27 -27.76
C VAL A 315 -1.66 6.23 -29.13
N LEU A 316 -0.54 6.95 -29.32
CA LEU A 316 0.25 6.88 -30.57
C LEU A 316 0.83 5.48 -30.83
N ALA A 317 1.17 4.73 -29.79
CA ALA A 317 1.65 3.35 -29.92
C ALA A 317 0.53 2.34 -30.26
N GLN A 318 -0.72 2.63 -29.90
CA GLN A 318 -1.87 1.77 -30.21
C GLN A 318 -2.53 2.06 -31.56
N THR A 319 -2.28 3.23 -32.16
CA THR A 319 -2.82 3.59 -33.48
C THR A 319 -1.95 3.13 -34.66
N GLY A 320 -0.82 2.46 -34.42
CA GLY A 320 0.02 1.86 -35.46
C GLY A 320 -0.35 0.40 -35.70
N GLY A 321 -1.55 0.12 -36.22
CA GLY A 321 -1.98 -1.26 -36.43
C GLY A 321 -3.36 -1.38 -37.08
N ASP A 322 -3.53 -0.76 -38.25
CA ASP A 322 -4.57 -1.18 -39.19
C ASP A 322 -4.19 -2.55 -39.76
N ASP A 323 -4.75 -3.62 -39.19
CA ASP A 323 -5.46 -4.67 -39.93
C ASP A 323 -5.81 -5.87 -39.02
N GLY A 324 -7.12 -6.11 -38.86
CA GLY A 324 -7.73 -7.45 -38.84
C GLY A 324 -7.23 -8.53 -37.88
N ASP A 325 -7.77 -8.53 -36.66
CA ASP A 325 -8.43 -9.68 -36.03
C ASP A 325 -7.67 -11.01 -35.77
N THR A 326 -6.35 -11.00 -35.52
CA THR A 326 -5.72 -12.06 -34.70
C THR A 326 -4.28 -11.74 -34.31
N VAL A 327 -4.00 -11.61 -33.01
CA VAL A 327 -2.63 -11.54 -32.48
C VAL A 327 -2.14 -12.96 -32.20
N HIS A 328 -1.39 -13.55 -33.14
CA HIS A 328 -0.70 -14.82 -32.94
C HIS A 328 0.66 -14.60 -32.27
N LEU A 329 0.76 -14.81 -30.96
CA LEU A 329 2.04 -14.86 -30.25
C LEU A 329 2.72 -16.21 -30.50
N ARG A 330 3.71 -16.22 -31.40
CA ARG A 330 4.54 -17.40 -31.68
C ARG A 330 5.84 -17.34 -30.87
N GLY A 331 5.85 -17.97 -29.69
CA GLY A 331 7.07 -18.18 -28.90
C GLY A 331 7.91 -19.32 -29.47
N ARG A 332 9.17 -19.04 -29.84
CA ARG A 332 10.18 -20.07 -30.15
C ARG A 332 10.88 -20.45 -28.85
N ILE A 333 10.76 -21.71 -28.44
CA ILE A 333 11.62 -22.30 -27.41
C ILE A 333 12.85 -22.84 -28.15
N ALA A 334 14.02 -22.26 -27.88
CA ALA A 334 15.28 -22.80 -28.36
C ALA A 334 15.63 -24.06 -27.54
N PRO A 335 16.11 -25.14 -28.18
CA PRO A 335 16.53 -26.37 -27.52
C PRO A 335 17.80 -26.19 -26.67
#